data_AF-A0A4Q7IIC1-F1
#
_entry.id   AF-A0A4Q7IIC1-F1
#
_cell.length_a   1.000
_cell.length_b   1.000
_cell.length_c   1.000
_cell.angle_alpha   90.00
_cell.angle_beta   90.00
_cell.angle_gamma   90.00
#
_symmetry.space_group_name_H-M   'P 1'
#
loop_
_entity.id
_entity.type
_entity.pdbx_description
1 polymer ?
#
loop_
_entity_poly.entity_id
_entity_poly.type
_entity_poly.pdbx_seq_one_letter_code
_entity_poly.pdbx_strand_id
1 'polypeptide(L)'
;MREELEVELNGVENQISEQVIKVKTTKFIYNFLFGLCIAAPILLLIVQLSVTRSSLIWQPSNPELWKSIKDSFSTVIGAFGILAAITGMYGFKFRARQLDLQQLRVSKQTILTRLQYYLSQQQFLLADRKENFMLLVEHNKRVREHIQEIHKAILEAHDNVDIYKAKLFIYWPTIYDLMFPSNSEKKVVNLSLIAEKPLWPQKVDELKRWARGLNEKIIKQRGVLEASNELLRGLGFNAVSTQSEELSDEEYLVGYIASFLVIPLLFQKLGLIPNST
;
A
#
# COMPACT_ATOMS: atom_id res chain seq x y z
N MET A 1 7.10 -9.81 11.17
CA MET A 1 5.65 -9.48 11.10
C MET A 1 4.85 -10.43 10.22
N ARG A 2 5.06 -10.51 8.89
CA ARG A 2 4.29 -11.47 8.06
C ARG A 2 4.52 -12.94 8.48
N GLU A 3 5.78 -13.37 8.55
CA GLU A 3 6.13 -14.74 8.95
C GLU A 3 5.63 -15.09 10.35
N GLU A 4 5.71 -14.14 11.28
CA GLU A 4 5.18 -14.27 12.64
C GLU A 4 3.66 -14.50 12.65
N LEU A 5 2.89 -13.73 11.86
CA LEU A 5 1.45 -13.92 11.70
C LEU A 5 1.10 -15.25 11.02
N GLU A 6 1.91 -15.72 10.07
CA GLU A 6 1.72 -17.02 9.42
C GLU A 6 2.00 -18.18 10.39
N VAL A 7 3.02 -18.07 11.24
CA VAL A 7 3.30 -19.04 12.32
C VAL A 7 2.17 -19.06 13.34
N GLU A 8 1.70 -17.89 13.78
CA GLU A 8 0.58 -17.77 14.72
C GLU A 8 -0.71 -18.38 14.12
N LEU A 9 -0.98 -18.12 12.83
CA LEU A 9 -2.13 -18.69 12.12
C LEU A 9 -2.08 -20.23 12.09
N ASN A 10 -0.93 -20.80 11.73
CA ASN A 10 -0.73 -22.24 11.70
C ASN A 10 -0.90 -22.86 13.10
N GLY A 11 -0.40 -22.18 14.14
CA GLY A 11 -0.60 -22.59 15.53
C GLY A 11 -2.08 -22.65 15.92
N VAL A 12 -2.85 -21.61 15.59
CA VAL A 12 -4.29 -21.56 15.86
C VAL A 12 -5.06 -22.59 15.04
N GLU A 13 -4.68 -22.85 13.78
CA GLU A 13 -5.31 -23.89 12.95
C GLU A 13 -5.14 -25.29 13.53
N ASN A 14 -3.93 -25.61 14.02
CA ASN A 14 -3.67 -26.87 14.70
C ASN A 14 -4.53 -27.01 15.96
N GLN A 15 -4.60 -25.97 16.78
CA GLN A 15 -5.45 -25.96 17.99
C GLN A 15 -6.94 -26.12 17.66
N ILE A 16 -7.43 -25.49 16.59
CA ILE A 16 -8.80 -25.65 16.12
C ILE A 16 -9.06 -27.11 15.73
N SER A 17 -8.15 -27.73 14.96
CA SER A 17 -8.27 -29.12 14.52
C SER A 17 -8.39 -30.08 15.73
N GLU A 18 -7.52 -29.91 16.73
CA GLU A 18 -7.59 -30.70 17.96
C GLU A 18 -8.89 -30.49 18.74
N GLN A 19 -9.34 -29.24 18.86
CA GLN A 19 -10.57 -28.93 19.59
C GLN A 19 -11.83 -29.42 18.86
N VAL A 20 -11.84 -29.43 17.52
CA VAL A 20 -12.94 -30.02 16.73
C VAL A 20 -13.11 -31.50 17.08
N ILE A 21 -12.00 -32.25 17.18
CA ILE A 21 -12.04 -33.67 17.57
C ILE A 21 -12.60 -33.80 19.00
N LYS A 22 -12.09 -33.01 19.95
CA LYS A 22 -12.57 -33.01 21.35
C LYS A 22 -14.06 -32.69 21.46
N VAL A 23 -14.55 -31.71 20.71
CA VAL A 23 -15.98 -31.34 20.66
C VAL A 23 -16.82 -32.49 20.10
N LYS A 24 -16.37 -33.13 19.00
CA LYS A 24 -17.07 -34.27 18.38
C LYS A 24 -17.20 -35.46 19.33
N THR A 25 -16.12 -35.82 20.02
CA THR A 25 -16.13 -36.91 21.02
C THR A 25 -17.06 -36.59 22.19
N THR A 26 -17.03 -35.35 22.68
CA THR A 26 -17.92 -34.93 23.79
C THR A 26 -19.39 -34.94 23.39
N LYS A 27 -19.69 -34.50 22.16
CA LYS A 27 -21.05 -34.55 21.60
C LYS A 27 -21.57 -35.98 21.53
N PHE A 28 -20.72 -36.91 21.10
CA PHE A 28 -21.07 -38.33 21.04
C PHE A 28 -21.42 -38.87 22.44
N ILE A 29 -20.56 -38.63 23.43
CA ILE A 29 -20.79 -39.05 24.83
C ILE A 29 -22.07 -38.41 25.39
N TYR A 30 -22.27 -37.12 25.15
CA TYR A 30 -23.48 -36.42 25.58
C TYR A 30 -24.75 -37.03 24.96
N ASN A 31 -24.76 -37.27 23.65
CA ASN A 31 -25.91 -37.88 22.96
C ASN A 31 -26.21 -39.29 23.47
N PHE A 32 -25.17 -40.07 23.76
CA PHE A 32 -25.32 -41.40 24.36
C PHE A 32 -25.95 -41.31 25.76
N LEU A 33 -25.43 -40.45 26.63
CA LEU A 33 -25.96 -40.23 27.97
C LEU A 33 -27.39 -39.68 27.94
N PHE A 34 -27.70 -38.78 27.01
CA PHE A 34 -29.04 -38.25 26.82
C PHE A 34 -30.03 -39.35 26.43
N GLY A 35 -29.65 -40.23 25.50
CA GLY A 35 -30.46 -41.41 25.15
C GLY A 35 -30.67 -42.34 26.35
N LEU A 36 -29.61 -42.59 27.13
CA LEU A 36 -29.67 -43.43 28.32
C LEU A 36 -30.53 -42.81 29.44
N CYS A 37 -30.49 -41.48 29.59
CA CYS A 37 -31.30 -40.72 30.54
C CYS A 37 -32.81 -40.88 30.30
N ILE A 38 -33.21 -41.12 29.05
CA ILE A 38 -34.61 -41.36 28.68
C ILE A 38 -34.93 -42.86 28.75
N ALA A 39 -34.08 -43.69 28.14
CA ALA A 39 -34.33 -45.12 28.01
C ALA A 39 -34.28 -45.87 29.36
N ALA A 40 -33.32 -45.57 30.23
CA ALA A 40 -33.13 -46.32 31.48
C ALA A 40 -34.29 -46.14 32.47
N PRO A 41 -34.84 -44.94 32.71
CA PRO A 41 -36.01 -44.76 33.57
C PRO A 41 -37.28 -45.40 33.01
N ILE A 42 -37.47 -45.40 31.68
CA ILE A 42 -38.59 -46.10 31.04
C ILE A 42 -38.48 -47.61 31.26
N LEU A 43 -37.30 -48.19 31.04
CA LEU A 43 -37.06 -49.60 31.29
C LEU A 43 -37.27 -49.97 32.76
N LEU A 44 -36.75 -49.15 33.68
CA LEU A 44 -36.96 -49.32 35.12
C LEU A 44 -38.46 -49.23 35.47
N LEU A 45 -39.21 -48.30 34.89
CA LEU A 45 -40.66 -48.18 35.09
C LEU A 45 -41.40 -49.44 34.62
N ILE A 46 -41.05 -49.98 33.44
CA ILE A 46 -41.66 -51.22 32.93
C ILE A 46 -41.38 -52.41 33.86
N VAL A 47 -40.13 -52.54 34.32
CA VAL A 47 -39.73 -53.59 35.27
C VAL A 47 -40.47 -53.42 36.59
N GLN A 48 -40.54 -52.20 37.12
CA GLN A 48 -41.19 -51.90 38.38
C GLN A 48 -42.71 -52.15 38.30
N LEU A 49 -43.37 -51.74 37.22
CA LEU A 49 -44.78 -52.07 36.95
C LEU A 49 -45.03 -53.58 36.88
N SER A 50 -44.10 -54.34 36.29
CA SER A 50 -44.22 -55.80 36.18
C SER A 50 -44.12 -56.48 37.56
N VAL A 51 -43.21 -56.01 38.43
CA VAL A 51 -43.01 -56.55 39.78
C VAL A 51 -44.14 -56.13 40.73
N THR A 52 -44.58 -54.88 40.69
CA THR A 52 -45.60 -54.34 41.61
C THR A 52 -47.03 -54.65 41.18
N ARG A 53 -47.23 -55.31 40.01
CA ARG A 53 -48.56 -55.62 39.45
C ARG A 53 -49.48 -56.37 40.41
N SER A 54 -48.95 -57.30 41.21
CA SER A 54 -49.73 -58.11 42.16
C SER A 54 -50.13 -57.36 43.44
N SER A 55 -49.50 -56.22 43.72
CA SER A 55 -49.66 -55.43 44.95
C SER A 55 -50.34 -54.08 44.70
N LEU A 56 -50.65 -53.73 43.44
CA LEU A 56 -51.23 -52.44 43.08
C LEU A 56 -52.76 -52.47 43.16
N ILE A 57 -53.32 -51.97 44.26
CA ILE A 57 -54.78 -51.75 44.41
C ILE A 57 -55.09 -50.31 44.00
N TRP A 58 -55.83 -50.12 42.90
CA TRP A 58 -56.17 -48.80 42.38
C TRP A 58 -57.48 -48.29 43.01
N GLN A 59 -57.37 -47.41 44.00
CA GLN A 59 -58.50 -46.62 44.52
C GLN A 59 -58.11 -45.14 44.63
N PRO A 60 -58.49 -44.29 43.66
CA PRO A 60 -58.02 -42.91 43.57
C PRO A 60 -58.50 -42.00 44.70
N SER A 61 -59.55 -42.40 45.43
CA SER A 61 -60.15 -41.67 46.55
C SER A 61 -59.42 -41.85 47.89
N ASN A 62 -58.47 -42.78 48.02
CA ASN A 62 -57.75 -43.00 49.28
C ASN A 62 -56.34 -42.33 49.26
N PRO A 63 -56.09 -41.32 50.10
CA PRO A 63 -54.79 -40.63 50.17
C PRO A 63 -53.63 -41.52 50.62
N GLU A 64 -53.86 -42.60 51.38
CA GLU A 64 -52.79 -43.52 51.81
C GLU A 64 -52.19 -44.32 50.64
N LEU A 65 -53.00 -44.64 49.63
CA LEU A 65 -52.54 -45.32 48.41
C LEU A 65 -51.63 -44.43 47.55
N TRP A 66 -51.83 -43.10 47.58
CA TRP A 66 -50.95 -42.15 46.91
C TRP A 66 -49.54 -42.11 47.53
N LYS A 67 -49.45 -42.27 48.85
CA LYS A 67 -48.15 -42.40 49.54
C LYS A 67 -47.43 -43.68 49.12
N SER A 68 -48.15 -44.79 49.05
CA SER A 68 -47.63 -46.08 48.56
C SER A 68 -47.15 -46.03 47.11
N ILE A 69 -47.86 -45.32 46.23
CA ILE A 69 -47.41 -45.09 44.84
C ILE A 69 -46.07 -44.34 44.82
N LYS A 70 -45.93 -43.27 45.60
CA LYS A 70 -44.68 -42.50 45.67
C LYS A 70 -43.50 -43.36 46.16
N ASP A 71 -43.71 -44.17 47.18
CA ASP A 71 -42.69 -45.08 47.70
C ASP A 71 -42.34 -46.17 46.67
N SER A 72 -43.36 -46.71 46.00
CA SER A 72 -43.23 -47.75 44.97
C SER A 72 -42.50 -47.30 43.70
N PHE A 73 -42.50 -46.00 43.36
CA PHE A 73 -41.80 -45.46 42.18
C PHE A 73 -40.60 -44.57 42.53
N SER A 74 -40.24 -44.47 43.82
CA SER A 74 -39.14 -43.63 44.31
C SER A 74 -37.80 -43.92 43.62
N THR A 75 -37.51 -45.20 43.33
CA THR A 75 -36.29 -45.64 42.64
C THR A 75 -36.20 -45.11 41.20
N VAL A 76 -37.27 -45.19 40.41
CA VAL A 76 -37.31 -44.66 39.04
C VAL A 76 -37.13 -43.15 39.04
N ILE A 77 -37.81 -42.45 39.95
CA ILE A 77 -37.70 -40.99 40.08
C ILE A 77 -36.28 -40.58 40.47
N GLY A 78 -35.68 -41.27 41.44
CA GLY A 78 -34.30 -41.02 41.87
C GLY A 78 -33.26 -41.32 40.79
N ALA A 79 -33.40 -42.45 40.09
CA ALA A 79 -32.53 -42.82 38.98
C ALA A 79 -32.61 -41.80 37.82
N PHE A 80 -33.81 -41.33 37.47
CA PHE A 80 -33.98 -40.26 36.51
C PHE A 80 -33.28 -38.98 36.95
N GLY A 81 -33.45 -38.56 38.22
CA GLY A 81 -32.79 -37.37 38.76
C GLY A 81 -31.26 -37.42 38.65
N ILE A 82 -30.65 -38.56 38.98
CA ILE A 82 -29.19 -38.76 38.88
C ILE A 82 -28.74 -38.73 37.41
N LEU A 83 -29.44 -39.44 36.52
CA LEU A 83 -29.12 -39.47 35.10
C LEU A 83 -29.30 -38.10 34.44
N ALA A 84 -30.34 -37.36 34.82
CA ALA A 84 -30.57 -36.01 34.36
C ALA A 84 -29.45 -35.06 34.81
N ALA A 85 -28.99 -35.18 36.06
CA ALA A 85 -27.86 -34.39 36.56
C ALA A 85 -26.55 -34.70 35.82
N ILE A 86 -26.22 -35.98 35.62
CA ILE A 86 -25.03 -36.39 34.86
C ILE A 86 -25.10 -35.89 33.42
N THR A 87 -26.23 -36.10 32.76
CA THR A 87 -26.46 -35.65 31.38
C THR A 87 -26.35 -34.14 31.27
N GLY A 88 -26.92 -33.39 32.23
CA GLY A 88 -26.80 -31.94 32.32
C GLY A 88 -25.34 -31.48 32.44
N MET A 89 -24.56 -32.12 33.32
CA MET A 89 -23.12 -31.81 33.49
C MET A 89 -22.33 -32.04 32.19
N TYR A 90 -22.59 -33.14 31.47
CA TYR A 90 -21.98 -33.39 30.17
C TYR A 90 -22.46 -32.42 29.09
N GLY A 91 -23.71 -31.96 29.15
CA GLY A 91 -24.24 -30.91 28.28
C GLY A 91 -23.51 -29.58 28.48
N PHE A 92 -23.26 -29.18 29.72
CA PHE A 92 -22.44 -28.01 30.03
C PHE A 92 -21.00 -28.16 29.51
N LYS A 93 -20.37 -29.31 29.73
CA LYS A 93 -19.02 -29.60 29.22
C LYS A 93 -18.95 -29.52 27.69
N PHE A 94 -19.96 -30.03 26.99
CA PHE A 94 -20.06 -29.92 25.54
C PHE A 94 -20.17 -28.45 25.11
N ARG A 95 -21.05 -27.67 25.73
CA ARG A 95 -21.25 -26.25 25.44
C ARG A 95 -19.99 -25.43 25.70
N ALA A 96 -19.27 -25.70 26.78
CA ALA A 96 -18.00 -25.04 27.08
C ALA A 96 -16.96 -25.26 25.97
N ARG A 97 -16.77 -26.52 25.53
CA ARG A 97 -15.85 -26.84 24.43
C ARG A 97 -16.27 -26.21 23.10
N GLN A 98 -17.58 -26.09 22.85
CA GLN A 98 -18.06 -25.37 21.66
C GLN A 98 -17.69 -23.89 21.70
N LEU A 99 -17.75 -23.27 22.88
CA LEU A 99 -17.39 -21.86 23.07
C LEU A 99 -15.88 -21.65 22.88
N ASP A 100 -15.04 -22.52 23.44
CA ASP A 100 -13.57 -22.48 23.23
C ASP A 100 -13.23 -22.53 21.73
N LEU A 101 -13.90 -23.41 20.98
CA LEU A 101 -13.72 -23.54 19.54
C LEU A 101 -14.17 -22.28 18.78
N GLN A 102 -15.26 -21.63 19.22
CA GLN A 102 -15.69 -20.35 18.65
C GLN A 102 -14.66 -19.24 18.90
N GLN A 103 -14.10 -19.18 20.11
CA GLN A 103 -13.05 -18.22 20.46
C GLN A 103 -11.81 -18.40 19.58
N LEU A 104 -11.37 -19.65 19.36
CA LEU A 104 -10.24 -19.94 18.45
C LEU A 104 -10.54 -19.51 17.01
N ARG A 105 -11.77 -19.72 16.51
CA ARG A 105 -12.18 -19.25 15.17
C ARG A 105 -12.15 -17.73 15.05
N VAL A 106 -12.58 -17.01 16.08
CA VAL A 106 -12.50 -15.54 16.12
C VAL A 106 -11.02 -15.09 16.15
N SER A 107 -10.18 -15.78 16.92
CA SER A 107 -8.73 -15.53 16.93
C SER A 107 -8.13 -15.70 15.53
N LYS A 108 -8.47 -16.79 14.83
CA LYS A 108 -8.06 -17.03 13.44
C LYS A 108 -8.47 -15.89 12.50
N GLN A 109 -9.73 -15.44 12.59
CA GLN A 109 -10.22 -14.32 11.78
C GLN A 109 -9.43 -13.04 12.05
N THR A 110 -9.13 -12.76 13.32
CA THR A 110 -8.35 -11.58 13.72
C THR A 110 -6.94 -11.59 13.10
N ILE A 111 -6.25 -12.74 13.15
CA ILE A 111 -4.92 -12.91 12.55
C ILE A 111 -4.99 -12.73 11.03
N LEU A 112 -5.98 -13.34 10.36
CA LEU A 112 -6.18 -13.18 8.91
C LEU A 112 -6.42 -11.72 8.52
N THR A 113 -7.23 -10.97 9.29
CA THR A 113 -7.47 -9.55 9.04
C THR A 113 -6.18 -8.74 9.19
N ARG A 114 -5.34 -9.04 10.20
CA ARG A 114 -4.04 -8.38 10.35
C ARG A 114 -3.12 -8.65 9.17
N LEU A 115 -3.10 -9.89 8.68
CA LEU A 115 -2.30 -10.27 7.51
C LEU A 115 -2.79 -9.57 6.23
N GLN A 116 -4.11 -9.49 6.02
CA GLN A 116 -4.70 -8.75 4.90
C GLN A 116 -4.39 -7.26 4.96
N TYR A 117 -4.46 -6.66 6.16
CA TYR A 117 -4.10 -5.26 6.36
C TYR A 117 -2.62 -5.00 6.04
N TYR A 118 -1.72 -5.87 6.49
CA TYR A 118 -0.30 -5.75 6.16
C TYR A 118 -0.06 -5.82 4.65
N LEU A 119 -0.68 -6.79 3.96
CA LEU A 119 -0.56 -6.92 2.51
C LEU A 119 -1.15 -5.72 1.76
N SER A 120 -2.31 -5.21 2.19
CA SER A 120 -2.93 -4.04 1.55
C SER A 120 -2.09 -2.79 1.75
N GLN A 121 -1.47 -2.61 2.92
CA GLN A 121 -0.54 -1.51 3.17
C GLN A 121 0.69 -1.59 2.26
N GLN A 122 1.26 -2.79 2.07
CA GLN A 122 2.38 -2.97 1.14
C GLN A 122 1.97 -2.68 -0.31
N GLN A 123 0.80 -3.14 -0.74
CA GLN A 123 0.28 -2.87 -2.08
C GLN A 123 0.02 -1.38 -2.30
N PHE A 124 -0.54 -0.70 -1.29
CA PHE A 124 -0.77 0.74 -1.32
C PHE A 124 0.55 1.50 -1.51
N LEU A 125 1.58 1.19 -0.71
CA LEU A 125 2.90 1.81 -0.85
C LEU A 125 3.54 1.55 -2.22
N LEU A 126 3.34 0.37 -2.79
CA LEU A 126 3.88 0.01 -4.10
C LEU A 126 3.13 0.74 -5.21
N ALA A 127 1.80 0.83 -5.11
CA ALA A 127 0.97 1.59 -6.02
C ALA A 127 1.33 3.09 -6.00
N ASP A 128 1.47 3.68 -4.82
CA ASP A 128 1.88 5.08 -4.64
C ASP A 128 3.26 5.35 -5.27
N ARG A 129 4.25 4.46 -5.07
CA ARG A 129 5.56 4.59 -5.74
C ARG A 129 5.44 4.51 -7.27
N LYS A 130 4.61 3.60 -7.78
CA LYS A 130 4.40 3.43 -9.22
C LYS A 130 3.73 4.66 -9.83
N GLU A 131 2.72 5.20 -9.15
CA GLU A 131 2.02 6.42 -9.55
C GLU A 131 2.99 7.62 -9.56
N ASN A 132 3.74 7.83 -8.48
CA ASN A 132 4.74 8.90 -8.42
C ASN A 132 5.80 8.79 -9.51
N PHE A 133 6.31 7.59 -9.80
CA PHE A 133 7.25 7.37 -10.89
C PHE A 133 6.62 7.68 -12.26
N MET A 134 5.39 7.23 -12.51
CA MET A 134 4.67 7.51 -13.76
C MET A 134 4.45 9.01 -13.96
N LEU A 135 3.98 9.71 -12.92
CA LEU A 135 3.81 11.15 -12.92
C LEU A 135 5.12 11.88 -13.20
N LEU A 136 6.23 11.43 -12.62
CA LEU A 136 7.54 12.02 -12.85
C LEU A 136 7.97 11.91 -14.32
N VAL A 137 7.82 10.71 -14.91
CA VAL A 137 8.18 10.44 -16.30
C VAL A 137 7.31 11.26 -17.26
N GLU A 138 6.00 11.28 -17.02
CA GLU A 138 5.06 12.04 -17.84
C GLU A 138 5.31 13.54 -17.74
N HIS A 139 5.57 14.05 -16.53
CA HIS A 139 5.88 15.45 -16.32
C HIS A 139 7.20 15.84 -16.99
N ASN A 140 8.26 15.05 -16.86
CA ASN A 140 9.53 15.29 -17.55
C ASN A 140 9.35 15.34 -19.08
N LYS A 141 8.54 14.42 -19.63
CA LYS A 141 8.21 14.41 -21.06
C LYS A 141 7.49 15.70 -21.48
N ARG A 142 6.45 16.11 -20.76
CA ARG A 142 5.69 17.35 -21.09
C ARG A 142 6.56 18.61 -20.96
N VAL A 143 7.41 18.69 -19.94
CA VAL A 143 8.38 19.79 -19.77
C VAL A 143 9.34 19.85 -20.96
N ARG A 144 9.85 18.70 -21.41
CA ARG A 144 10.72 18.62 -22.59
C ARG A 144 10.01 19.13 -23.85
N GLU A 145 8.80 18.65 -24.10
CA GLU A 145 7.98 19.07 -25.24
C GLU A 145 7.73 20.58 -25.20
N HIS A 146 7.36 21.13 -24.05
CA HIS A 146 7.12 22.56 -23.87
C HIS A 146 8.38 23.42 -24.13
N ILE A 147 9.54 23.00 -23.64
CA ILE A 147 10.81 23.70 -23.89
C ILE A 147 11.19 23.64 -25.39
N GLN A 148 10.94 22.51 -26.05
CA GLN A 148 11.19 22.37 -27.49
C GLN A 148 10.27 23.27 -28.33
N GLU A 149 9.00 23.40 -27.95
CA GLU A 149 8.05 24.33 -28.58
C GLU A 149 8.50 25.78 -28.43
N ILE A 150 8.91 26.19 -27.22
CA ILE A 150 9.43 27.53 -26.97
C ILE A 150 10.70 27.79 -27.77
N HIS A 151 11.63 26.82 -27.79
CA HIS A 151 12.86 26.93 -28.56
C HIS A 151 12.58 27.12 -30.06
N LYS A 152 11.66 26.32 -30.62
CA LYS A 152 11.23 26.44 -32.02
C LYS A 152 10.60 27.82 -32.30
N ALA A 153 9.71 28.29 -31.42
CA ALA A 153 9.08 29.60 -31.58
C ALA A 153 10.08 30.76 -31.51
N ILE A 154 11.12 30.65 -30.68
CA ILE A 154 12.21 31.65 -30.63
C ILE A 154 12.99 31.66 -31.94
N LEU A 155 13.32 30.49 -32.49
CA LEU A 155 14.03 30.38 -33.77
C LEU A 155 13.22 30.96 -34.92
N GLU A 156 11.93 30.62 -35.03
CA GLU A 156 11.03 31.16 -36.07
C GLU A 156 10.86 32.68 -35.97
N ALA A 157 10.87 33.24 -34.76
CA ALA A 157 10.76 34.69 -34.56
C ALA A 157 12.05 35.46 -34.92
N HIS A 158 13.19 34.78 -35.06
CA HIS A 158 14.51 35.39 -35.27
C HIS A 158 15.19 34.91 -36.57
N ASP A 159 14.40 34.69 -37.62
CA ASP A 159 14.75 34.17 -38.96
C ASP A 159 16.00 34.80 -39.66
N ASN A 160 16.59 35.86 -39.11
CA ASN A 160 17.69 36.64 -39.67
C ASN A 160 19.00 36.60 -38.87
N VAL A 161 19.11 35.81 -37.81
CA VAL A 161 20.38 35.68 -37.08
C VAL A 161 21.03 34.36 -37.49
N ASP A 162 22.29 34.37 -37.94
CA ASP A 162 23.13 33.20 -38.27
C ASP A 162 23.44 32.29 -37.04
N ILE A 163 22.47 32.13 -36.13
CA ILE A 163 22.48 31.21 -34.98
C ILE A 163 22.58 29.75 -35.48
N TYR A 164 22.21 29.50 -36.73
CA TYR A 164 22.10 28.18 -37.37
C TYR A 164 23.42 27.39 -37.45
N LYS A 165 24.59 28.00 -37.18
CA LYS A 165 25.88 27.31 -37.27
C LYS A 165 26.28 26.53 -35.99
N ALA A 166 25.69 26.85 -34.83
CA ALA A 166 25.97 26.16 -33.56
C ALA A 166 24.82 25.23 -33.15
N LYS A 167 25.13 23.95 -32.90
CA LYS A 167 24.15 22.99 -32.38
C LYS A 167 24.15 23.04 -30.86
N LEU A 168 23.04 23.52 -30.29
CA LEU A 168 22.80 23.48 -28.86
C LEU A 168 22.36 22.08 -28.44
N PHE A 169 23.22 21.36 -27.72
CA PHE A 169 22.86 20.12 -27.06
C PHE A 169 22.24 20.42 -25.69
N ILE A 170 21.05 19.86 -25.46
CA ILE A 170 20.28 20.04 -24.24
C ILE A 170 20.34 18.74 -23.44
N TYR A 171 20.94 18.80 -22.25
CA TYR A 171 20.96 17.71 -21.29
C TYR A 171 19.78 17.82 -20.34
N TRP A 172 18.68 17.16 -20.74
CA TRP A 172 17.39 17.22 -20.08
C TRP A 172 17.35 16.86 -18.59
N PRO A 173 18.11 15.86 -18.08
CA PRO A 173 18.08 15.53 -16.67
C PRO A 173 18.50 16.72 -15.79
N THR A 174 19.64 17.37 -16.10
CA THR A 174 20.11 18.55 -15.35
C THR A 174 19.13 19.71 -15.42
N ILE A 175 18.51 19.93 -16.57
CA ILE A 175 17.50 20.99 -16.73
C ILE A 175 16.29 20.72 -15.84
N TYR A 176 15.77 19.50 -15.88
CA TYR A 176 14.59 19.12 -15.12
C TYR A 176 14.84 19.22 -13.61
N ASP A 177 16.00 18.74 -13.13
CA ASP A 177 16.37 18.80 -11.71
C ASP A 177 16.55 20.24 -11.22
N LEU A 178 17.04 21.15 -12.07
CA LEU A 178 17.21 22.57 -11.73
C LEU A 178 15.89 23.35 -11.74
N MET A 179 14.94 22.95 -12.59
CA MET A 179 13.59 23.54 -12.65
C MET A 179 12.67 22.99 -11.56
N PHE A 180 12.74 21.70 -11.26
CA PHE A 180 11.84 21.00 -10.34
C PHE A 180 12.60 20.22 -9.26
N PRO A 181 13.42 20.88 -8.42
CA PRO A 181 14.23 20.19 -7.40
C PRO A 181 13.38 19.50 -6.32
N SER A 182 12.10 19.86 -6.21
CA SER A 182 11.13 19.24 -5.30
C SER A 182 10.57 17.91 -5.82
N ASN A 183 10.73 17.62 -7.11
CA ASN A 183 10.23 16.38 -7.71
C ASN A 183 11.30 15.29 -7.63
N SER A 184 10.88 14.09 -7.25
CA SER A 184 11.73 12.90 -7.21
C SER A 184 10.92 11.67 -7.53
N GLU A 185 11.58 10.55 -7.80
CA GLU A 185 10.93 9.24 -8.00
C GLU A 185 10.06 8.82 -6.80
N LYS A 186 10.35 9.36 -5.61
CA LYS A 186 9.62 9.06 -4.38
C LYS A 186 8.39 9.94 -4.18
N LYS A 187 8.39 11.15 -4.75
CA LYS A 187 7.34 12.14 -4.55
C LYS A 187 7.40 13.21 -5.63
N VAL A 188 6.30 13.38 -6.35
CA VAL A 188 6.10 14.48 -7.29
C VAL A 188 5.23 15.53 -6.60
N VAL A 189 5.75 16.73 -6.44
CA VAL A 189 5.09 17.82 -5.68
C VAL A 189 4.53 18.87 -6.63
N ASN A 190 5.27 19.17 -7.70
CA ASN A 190 4.90 20.20 -8.66
C ASN A 190 4.67 19.56 -10.05
N LEU A 191 3.45 19.68 -10.56
CA LEU A 191 3.05 19.21 -11.90
C LEU A 191 2.88 20.36 -12.91
N SER A 192 3.22 21.59 -12.51
CA SER A 192 3.22 22.76 -13.37
C SER A 192 4.37 22.67 -14.37
N LEU A 193 4.11 23.09 -15.61
CA LEU A 193 5.16 23.24 -16.62
C LEU A 193 6.08 24.44 -16.35
N ILE A 194 5.73 25.29 -15.37
CA ILE A 194 6.48 26.47 -14.95
C ILE A 194 7.04 26.22 -13.55
N ALA A 195 8.34 26.41 -13.37
CA ALA A 195 9.00 26.26 -12.09
C ALA A 195 8.73 27.46 -11.17
N GLU A 196 8.20 27.21 -9.97
CA GLU A 196 7.91 28.28 -8.99
C GLU A 196 9.17 28.86 -8.32
N LYS A 197 10.20 28.02 -8.10
CA LYS A 197 11.48 28.39 -7.47
C LYS A 197 12.64 27.61 -8.10
N PRO A 198 13.01 27.89 -9.36
CA PRO A 198 14.15 27.24 -9.99
C PRO A 198 15.45 27.60 -9.25
N LEU A 199 16.43 26.69 -9.22
CA LEU A 199 17.77 26.96 -8.66
C LEU A 199 18.68 27.74 -9.63
N TRP A 200 18.17 28.05 -10.83
CA TRP A 200 18.89 28.75 -11.90
C TRP A 200 19.25 30.22 -11.71
N PRO A 201 18.50 31.07 -10.97
CA PRO A 201 18.78 32.51 -10.91
C PRO A 201 20.21 32.84 -10.47
N GLN A 202 20.79 32.07 -9.55
CA GLN A 202 22.16 32.27 -9.08
C GLN A 202 23.22 32.05 -10.18
N LYS A 203 23.06 30.99 -10.98
CA LYS A 203 23.97 30.67 -12.10
C LYS A 203 23.77 31.61 -13.30
N VAL A 204 22.54 32.06 -13.54
CA VAL A 204 22.23 33.02 -14.61
C VAL A 204 22.79 34.41 -14.30
N ASP A 205 22.78 34.84 -13.03
CA ASP A 205 23.37 36.13 -12.63
C ASP A 205 24.90 36.13 -12.70
N GLU A 206 25.54 34.98 -12.52
CA GLU A 206 26.96 34.78 -12.83
C GLU A 206 27.21 34.90 -14.34
N LEU A 207 26.36 34.27 -15.16
CA LEU A 207 26.44 34.35 -16.63
C LEU A 207 26.26 35.79 -17.15
N LYS A 208 25.28 36.54 -16.62
CA LYS A 208 25.03 37.95 -16.99
C LYS A 208 26.16 38.87 -16.57
N ARG A 209 26.78 38.63 -15.40
CA ARG A 209 27.96 39.39 -14.93
C ARG A 209 29.17 39.11 -15.81
N TRP A 210 29.37 37.86 -16.18
CA TRP A 210 30.44 37.43 -17.07
C TRP A 210 30.26 38.00 -18.48
N ALA A 211 29.05 37.94 -19.05
CA ALA A 211 28.74 38.49 -20.38
C ALA A 211 28.95 40.01 -20.47
N ARG A 212 28.62 40.77 -19.42
CA ARG A 212 28.88 42.23 -19.36
C ARG A 212 30.36 42.59 -19.27
N GLY A 213 31.22 41.65 -18.86
CA GLY A 213 32.67 41.82 -18.79
C GLY A 213 33.41 41.52 -20.10
N LEU A 214 32.72 41.01 -21.12
CA LEU A 214 33.30 40.74 -22.43
C LEU A 214 33.47 42.05 -23.22
N ASN A 215 34.71 42.48 -23.37
CA ASN A 215 35.08 43.56 -24.28
C ASN A 215 35.24 42.99 -25.71
N GLU A 216 34.86 43.72 -26.76
CA GLU A 216 34.89 43.26 -28.17
C GLU A 216 36.26 42.70 -28.62
N LYS A 217 37.35 43.06 -27.93
CA LYS A 217 38.71 42.57 -28.19
C LYS A 217 39.06 41.21 -27.58
N ILE A 218 38.31 40.74 -26.57
CA ILE A 218 38.61 39.50 -25.80
C ILE A 218 38.01 38.26 -26.47
N ILE A 219 37.07 38.46 -27.38
CA ILE A 219 36.29 37.39 -28.00
C ILE A 219 37.17 36.45 -28.86
N LYS A 220 38.42 36.82 -29.17
CA LYS A 220 39.40 35.95 -29.88
C LYS A 220 40.09 34.88 -29.03
N GLN A 221 39.81 34.76 -27.72
CA GLN A 221 40.51 33.81 -26.84
C GLN A 221 39.71 32.54 -26.55
N ARG A 222 40.24 31.39 -26.99
CA ARG A 222 39.71 30.02 -26.75
C ARG A 222 39.33 29.73 -25.29
N GLY A 223 40.07 30.27 -24.32
CA GLY A 223 39.78 30.08 -22.88
C GLY A 223 38.47 30.73 -22.41
N VAL A 224 37.99 31.77 -23.09
CA VAL A 224 36.71 32.45 -22.80
C VAL A 224 35.53 31.57 -23.22
N LEU A 225 35.68 30.89 -24.37
CA LEU A 225 34.70 29.92 -24.89
C LEU A 225 34.63 28.66 -24.03
N GLU A 226 35.77 28.18 -23.51
CA GLU A 226 35.81 27.01 -22.62
C GLU A 226 35.13 27.30 -21.28
N ALA A 227 35.44 28.42 -20.64
CA ALA A 227 34.81 28.83 -19.37
C ALA A 227 33.29 29.05 -19.51
N SER A 228 32.87 29.62 -20.64
CA SER A 228 31.46 29.73 -20.98
C SER A 228 30.77 28.37 -21.15
N ASN A 229 31.44 27.42 -21.79
CA ASN A 229 30.87 26.11 -22.05
C ASN A 229 30.71 25.32 -20.76
N GLU A 230 31.62 25.50 -19.80
CA GLU A 230 31.49 24.95 -18.46
C GLU A 230 30.26 25.53 -17.72
N LEU A 231 30.02 26.85 -17.81
CA LEU A 231 28.84 27.48 -17.24
C LEU A 231 27.54 26.97 -17.88
N LEU A 232 27.51 26.86 -19.21
CA LEU A 232 26.39 26.30 -19.94
C LEU A 232 26.13 24.84 -19.56
N ARG A 233 27.18 24.02 -19.42
CA ARG A 233 27.07 22.62 -18.97
C ARG A 233 26.49 22.53 -17.57
N GLY A 234 26.85 23.45 -16.69
CA GLY A 234 26.26 23.60 -15.36
C GLY A 234 24.77 23.96 -15.36
N LEU A 235 24.24 24.43 -16.48
CA LEU A 235 22.82 24.71 -16.74
C LEU A 235 22.13 23.61 -17.58
N GLY A 236 22.86 22.57 -17.98
CA GLY A 236 22.36 21.49 -18.84
C GLY A 236 22.39 21.83 -20.34
N PHE A 237 23.18 22.81 -20.77
CA PHE A 237 23.36 23.18 -22.17
C PHE A 237 24.82 22.92 -22.62
N ASN A 238 25.03 22.52 -23.86
CA ASN A 238 26.37 22.36 -24.43
C ASN A 238 26.34 22.79 -25.90
N ALA A 239 26.98 23.91 -26.23
CA ALA A 239 27.08 24.35 -27.61
C ALA A 239 28.22 23.59 -28.32
N VAL A 240 27.91 22.94 -29.44
CA VAL A 240 28.89 22.21 -30.25
C VAL A 240 28.79 22.70 -31.69
N SER A 241 29.93 22.92 -32.32
CA SER A 241 29.99 23.28 -33.75
C SER A 241 29.52 22.12 -34.62
N THR A 242 28.73 22.42 -35.65
CA THR A 242 28.04 21.40 -36.44
C THR A 242 28.79 20.95 -37.71
N GLN A 243 29.99 21.47 -37.99
CA GLN A 243 30.74 21.06 -39.20
C GLN A 243 32.21 20.73 -38.93
N SER A 244 32.64 19.62 -39.52
CA SER A 244 34.01 19.12 -39.68
C SER A 244 34.79 19.85 -40.79
N GLU A 245 34.24 20.93 -41.32
CA GLU A 245 34.92 21.82 -42.25
C GLU A 245 35.18 23.14 -41.52
N GLU A 246 36.35 23.71 -41.79
CA GLU A 246 36.95 24.87 -41.12
C GLU A 246 36.01 26.09 -41.14
N LEU A 247 35.09 26.17 -40.18
CA LEU A 247 34.48 27.43 -39.80
C LEU A 247 35.60 28.36 -39.35
N SER A 248 35.61 29.60 -39.85
CA SER A 248 36.53 30.60 -39.31
C SER A 248 36.26 30.78 -37.81
N ASP A 249 37.31 31.07 -37.04
CA ASP A 249 37.18 31.28 -35.59
C ASP A 249 36.09 32.31 -35.24
N GLU A 250 35.79 33.24 -36.15
CA GLU A 250 34.73 34.24 -36.02
C GLU A 250 33.32 33.65 -36.16
N GLU A 251 33.09 32.70 -37.05
CA GLU A 251 31.78 32.06 -37.21
C GLU A 251 31.45 31.11 -36.05
N TYR A 252 32.48 30.45 -35.51
CA TYR A 252 32.35 29.67 -34.27
C TYR A 252 31.91 30.56 -33.10
N LEU A 253 32.49 31.75 -33.03
CA LEU A 253 32.21 32.77 -32.03
C LEU A 253 30.79 33.33 -32.11
N VAL A 254 30.32 33.60 -33.32
CA VAL A 254 28.99 34.15 -33.56
C VAL A 254 27.91 33.14 -33.18
N GLY A 255 28.04 31.87 -33.56
CA GLY A 255 27.10 30.82 -33.15
C GLY A 255 27.11 30.59 -31.64
N TYR A 256 28.28 30.74 -31.01
CA TYR A 256 28.45 30.66 -29.56
C TYR A 256 27.74 31.80 -28.81
N ILE A 257 28.00 33.04 -29.22
CA ILE A 257 27.37 34.24 -28.65
C ILE A 257 25.85 34.23 -28.89
N ALA A 258 25.40 33.76 -30.06
CA ALA A 258 23.99 33.61 -30.35
C ALA A 258 23.31 32.58 -29.42
N SER A 259 23.97 31.47 -29.12
CA SER A 259 23.51 30.52 -28.10
C SER A 259 23.37 31.16 -26.71
N PHE A 260 24.29 32.08 -26.38
CA PHE A 260 24.24 32.89 -25.15
C PHE A 260 23.12 33.93 -25.12
N LEU A 261 22.56 34.34 -26.26
CA LEU A 261 21.42 35.23 -26.36
C LEU A 261 20.08 34.47 -26.34
N VAL A 262 20.04 33.29 -26.96
CA VAL A 262 18.84 32.43 -27.02
C VAL A 262 18.51 31.80 -25.66
N ILE A 263 19.52 31.39 -24.89
CA ILE A 263 19.31 30.74 -23.58
C ILE A 263 18.60 31.66 -22.56
N PRO A 264 19.00 32.93 -22.37
CA PRO A 264 18.26 33.88 -21.55
C PRO A 264 16.82 34.14 -22.02
N LEU A 265 16.57 34.21 -23.34
CA LEU A 265 15.23 34.37 -23.90
C LEU A 265 14.36 33.13 -23.63
N LEU A 266 14.93 31.94 -23.73
CA LEU A 266 14.28 30.67 -23.38
C LEU A 266 13.94 30.65 -21.89
N PHE A 267 14.85 31.08 -21.01
CA PHE A 267 14.58 31.22 -19.58
C PHE A 267 13.52 32.27 -19.24
N GLN A 268 13.49 33.39 -19.99
CA GLN A 268 12.46 34.42 -19.83
C GLN A 268 11.08 33.90 -20.25
N LYS A 269 10.99 33.19 -21.38
CA LYS A 269 9.74 32.59 -21.88
C LYS A 269 9.22 31.45 -20.99
N LEU A 270 10.12 30.76 -20.29
CA LEU A 270 9.76 29.78 -19.26
C LEU A 270 9.35 30.42 -17.92
N GLY A 271 9.34 31.75 -17.81
CA GLY A 271 8.98 32.48 -16.59
C GLY A 271 10.04 32.40 -15.48
N LEU A 272 11.27 32.00 -15.82
CA LEU A 272 12.35 31.69 -14.87
C LEU A 272 13.24 32.92 -14.60
N ILE A 273 13.16 33.91 -15.48
CA ILE A 273 13.77 35.24 -15.32
C ILE A 273 12.64 36.25 -15.52
N PRO A 274 12.50 37.27 -14.66
CA PRO A 274 11.53 38.34 -14.88
C PRO A 274 11.76 38.97 -16.25
N ASN A 275 10.69 39.34 -16.94
CA ASN A 275 10.78 40.09 -18.19
C ASN A 275 11.58 41.36 -17.93
N SER A 276 12.84 41.40 -18.36
CA SER A 276 13.59 42.65 -18.41
C SER A 276 12.92 43.50 -19.49
N THR A 277 12.24 44.54 -19.03
CA THR A 277 11.82 45.66 -19.87
C THR A 277 13.03 46.42 -20.37
#